data_AF-A0A7X4GIH5-F1
#
_entry.id   AF-A0A7X4GIH5-F1
#
_cell.length_a   1.000
_cell.length_b   1.000
_cell.length_c   1.000
_cell.angle_alpha   90.00
_cell.angle_beta   90.00
_cell.angle_gamma   90.00
#
_symmetry.space_group_name_H-M   'P 1'
#
loop_
_entity.id
_entity.type
_entity.pdbx_description
1 polymer ?
#
loop_
_entity_poly.entity_id
_entity_poly.type
_entity_poly.pdbx_seq_one_letter_code
_entity_poly.pdbx_strand_id
1 'polypeptide(L)'
;MSSAHPAQAPDFVVIDVETACSRVSSICQIGIVGFRDGAEVFAYETLVDPRDEFSPFNIGIHGITANHVEGHPAFAGVHAIVDGHLSGRITVAHSAFDKGALAAACRLSGQPMIDTRWLDSVRVAKRAWPQLSSHRLNVLARFLGIEHRHHDALSDARAAGMVIVRAIEHTGIDLAGWMAGPLKEKARSPAAADTGPLLNERVAILGEPRDGPLAHLVASAGGKVLGSVGKSTSVLVIARKQPYGRWVQASQPYRKALELQDAGREVSIVTEDELRARILAA
;
A
#
# COMPACT_ATOMS: atom_id res chain seq x y z
N MET A 1 -23.75 -34.72 22.93
CA MET A 1 -24.26 -33.40 22.52
C MET A 1 -23.10 -32.41 22.60
N SER A 2 -22.52 -32.03 21.46
CA SER A 2 -21.59 -30.90 21.40
C SER A 2 -22.26 -29.86 20.52
N SER A 3 -22.76 -28.80 21.14
CA SER A 3 -23.40 -27.68 20.46
C SER A 3 -22.32 -26.91 19.69
N ALA A 4 -22.20 -27.21 18.39
CA ALA A 4 -21.48 -26.37 17.46
C ALA A 4 -22.08 -24.97 17.55
N HIS A 5 -21.33 -24.04 18.15
CA HIS A 5 -21.63 -22.63 18.00
C HIS A 5 -21.55 -22.33 16.50
N PRO A 6 -22.50 -21.58 15.91
CA PRO A 6 -22.33 -21.11 14.55
C PRO A 6 -20.99 -20.37 14.50
N ALA A 7 -20.09 -20.82 13.62
CA ALA A 7 -18.77 -20.20 13.48
C ALA A 7 -18.98 -18.71 13.24
N GLN A 8 -18.55 -17.90 14.20
CA GLN A 8 -18.71 -16.46 14.15
C GLN A 8 -17.91 -15.91 12.96
N ALA A 9 -18.54 -15.07 12.13
CA ALA A 9 -17.89 -14.51 10.94
C ALA A 9 -16.58 -13.77 11.30
N PRO A 10 -15.49 -13.91 10.53
CA PRO A 10 -14.25 -13.20 10.84
C PRO A 10 -14.37 -11.68 10.62
N ASP A 11 -13.60 -10.89 11.37
CA ASP A 11 -13.44 -9.44 11.16
C ASP A 11 -12.63 -9.17 9.88
N PHE A 12 -11.63 -10.01 9.63
CA PHE A 12 -10.85 -10.03 8.40
C PHE A 12 -10.36 -11.45 8.11
N VAL A 13 -10.03 -11.70 6.85
CA VAL A 13 -9.39 -12.94 6.40
C VAL A 13 -8.01 -12.61 5.84
N VAL A 14 -7.11 -13.58 5.88
CA VAL A 14 -5.77 -13.49 5.31
C VAL A 14 -5.64 -14.57 4.25
N ILE A 15 -4.99 -14.25 3.13
CA ILE A 15 -4.64 -15.23 2.11
C ILE A 15 -3.15 -15.10 1.78
N ASP A 16 -2.53 -16.26 1.56
CA ASP A 16 -1.21 -16.41 0.99
C ASP A 16 -1.24 -17.57 -0.02
N VAL A 17 -0.44 -17.50 -1.07
CA VAL A 17 -0.38 -18.54 -2.11
C VAL A 17 1.05 -18.87 -2.51
N GLU A 18 1.29 -20.15 -2.77
CA GLU A 18 2.51 -20.61 -3.44
C GLU A 18 2.24 -20.82 -4.94
N THR A 19 3.24 -20.56 -5.77
CA THR A 19 3.15 -20.74 -7.23
C THR A 19 4.19 -21.74 -7.72
N ALA A 20 3.81 -22.60 -8.66
CA ALA A 20 4.66 -23.66 -9.20
C ALA A 20 5.79 -23.14 -10.11
N CYS A 21 5.61 -21.99 -10.75
CA CYS A 21 6.62 -21.40 -11.65
C CYS A 21 6.56 -19.86 -11.68
N SER A 22 7.28 -19.24 -12.62
CA SER A 22 7.33 -17.78 -12.78
C SER A 22 6.01 -17.15 -13.24
N ARG A 23 5.05 -17.95 -13.73
CA ARG A 23 3.71 -17.49 -14.05
C ARG A 23 2.91 -17.33 -12.77
N VAL A 24 2.51 -16.09 -12.47
CA VAL A 24 1.71 -15.76 -11.28
C VAL A 24 0.37 -16.51 -11.19
N SER A 25 -0.15 -17.04 -12.31
CA SER A 25 -1.37 -17.87 -12.33
C SER A 25 -1.15 -19.32 -11.88
N SER A 26 0.10 -19.77 -11.72
CA SER A 26 0.45 -21.17 -11.44
C SER A 26 0.29 -21.55 -9.95
N ILE A 27 -0.76 -21.05 -9.29
CA ILE A 27 -1.02 -21.31 -7.87
C ILE A 27 -1.07 -22.82 -7.62
N CYS A 28 -0.24 -23.31 -6.69
CA CYS A 28 -0.15 -24.73 -6.31
C CYS A 28 -0.51 -25.00 -4.84
N GLN A 29 -0.56 -23.97 -3.99
CA GLN A 29 -1.10 -24.05 -2.63
C GLN A 29 -1.83 -22.73 -2.32
N ILE A 30 -2.91 -22.83 -1.56
CA ILE A 30 -3.64 -21.68 -1.01
C ILE A 30 -3.80 -21.89 0.49
N GLY A 31 -3.41 -20.88 1.28
CA GLY A 31 -3.70 -20.79 2.71
C GLY A 31 -4.64 -19.62 2.99
N ILE A 32 -5.72 -19.86 3.73
CA ILE A 32 -6.66 -18.82 4.17
C ILE A 32 -6.91 -18.95 5.66
N VAL A 33 -6.83 -17.82 6.38
CA VAL A 33 -7.07 -17.79 7.84
C VAL A 33 -8.06 -16.68 8.16
N GLY A 34 -9.08 -16.98 8.95
CA GLY A 34 -10.02 -16.00 9.46
C GLY A 34 -9.64 -15.57 10.87
N PHE A 35 -9.70 -14.26 11.13
CA PHE A 35 -9.44 -13.69 12.46
C PHE A 35 -10.69 -12.98 12.98
N ARG A 36 -10.94 -13.13 14.29
CA ARG A 36 -11.96 -12.38 15.02
C ARG A 36 -11.45 -12.04 16.42
N ASP A 37 -11.62 -10.78 16.84
CA ASP A 37 -11.20 -10.33 18.17
C ASP A 37 -9.73 -10.69 18.50
N GLY A 38 -8.86 -10.62 17.50
CA GLY A 38 -7.43 -10.94 17.61
C GLY A 38 -7.09 -12.45 17.60
N ALA A 39 -8.07 -13.34 17.52
CA ALA A 39 -7.88 -14.79 17.52
C ALA A 39 -8.21 -15.42 16.15
N GLU A 40 -7.51 -16.51 15.80
CA GLU A 40 -7.85 -17.36 14.65
C GLU A 40 -9.21 -18.05 14.92
N VAL A 41 -10.17 -17.88 14.01
CA VAL A 41 -11.51 -18.51 14.08
C VAL A 41 -11.71 -19.63 13.07
N PHE A 42 -10.93 -19.65 11.98
CA PHE A 42 -10.83 -20.79 11.09
C PHE A 42 -9.54 -20.74 10.27
N ALA A 43 -9.16 -21.90 9.74
CA ALA A 43 -8.12 -22.06 8.74
C ALA A 43 -8.64 -22.93 7.58
N TYR A 44 -8.24 -22.60 6.36
CA TYR A 44 -8.48 -23.38 5.16
C TYR A 44 -7.17 -23.50 4.38
N GLU A 45 -6.85 -24.71 3.97
CA GLU A 45 -5.66 -25.01 3.17
C GLU A 45 -6.03 -25.99 2.07
N THR A 46 -5.51 -25.76 0.87
CA THR A 46 -5.63 -26.71 -0.23
C THR A 46 -4.41 -26.65 -1.12
N LEU A 47 -4.00 -27.83 -1.62
CA LEU A 47 -3.20 -27.91 -2.83
C LEU A 47 -4.09 -27.72 -4.05
N VAL A 48 -3.50 -27.16 -5.11
CA VAL A 48 -4.15 -26.89 -6.39
C VAL A 48 -3.26 -27.46 -7.47
N ASP A 49 -3.83 -28.17 -8.44
CA ASP A 49 -3.09 -28.52 -9.66
C ASP A 49 -3.11 -27.31 -10.61
N PRO A 50 -1.99 -26.58 -10.79
CA PRO A 50 -1.96 -25.43 -11.69
C PRO A 50 -2.09 -25.85 -13.16
N ARG A 51 -2.00 -27.16 -13.46
CA ARG A 51 -1.90 -27.74 -14.80
C ARG A 51 -0.76 -27.12 -15.60
N ASP A 52 0.37 -27.00 -14.92
CA ASP A 52 1.49 -26.22 -15.38
C ASP A 52 2.83 -26.82 -14.97
N GLU A 53 3.92 -26.27 -15.48
CA GLU A 53 5.28 -26.69 -15.10
C GLU A 53 5.60 -26.36 -13.64
N PHE A 54 6.41 -27.21 -13.01
CA PHE A 54 6.97 -26.95 -11.68
C PHE A 54 8.46 -26.63 -11.81
N SER A 55 8.82 -25.38 -11.50
CA SER A 55 10.19 -24.90 -11.62
C SER A 55 11.03 -25.38 -10.43
N PRO A 56 12.30 -25.83 -10.64
CA PRO A 56 13.19 -26.18 -9.54
C PRO A 56 13.42 -25.05 -8.54
N PHE A 57 13.35 -23.79 -8.99
CA PHE A 57 13.50 -22.62 -8.11
C PHE A 57 12.32 -22.51 -7.14
N ASN A 58 11.09 -22.63 -7.63
CA ASN A 58 9.88 -22.57 -6.81
C ASN A 58 9.79 -23.78 -5.87
N ILE A 59 10.06 -24.99 -6.37
CA ILE A 59 10.17 -26.20 -5.54
C ILE A 59 11.20 -25.99 -4.42
N GLY A 60 12.34 -25.37 -4.71
CA GLY A 60 13.36 -25.07 -3.70
C GLY A 60 12.92 -24.10 -2.61
N ILE A 61 11.87 -23.32 -2.84
CA ILE A 61 11.29 -22.36 -1.89
C ILE A 61 10.33 -23.05 -0.93
N HIS A 62 9.29 -23.71 -1.47
CA HIS A 62 8.15 -24.24 -0.68
C HIS A 62 8.09 -25.78 -0.64
N GLY A 63 8.91 -26.49 -1.42
CA GLY A 63 8.98 -27.96 -1.43
C GLY A 63 7.83 -28.68 -2.15
N ILE A 64 6.93 -27.95 -2.83
CA ILE A 64 5.76 -28.54 -3.50
C ILE A 64 6.15 -28.97 -4.91
N THR A 65 5.97 -30.27 -5.19
CA THR A 65 6.27 -30.88 -6.50
C THR A 65 4.99 -31.22 -7.25
N ALA A 66 5.11 -31.52 -8.55
CA ALA A 66 3.99 -32.00 -9.36
C ALA A 66 3.29 -33.23 -8.75
N ASN A 67 4.04 -34.12 -8.09
CA ASN A 67 3.49 -35.31 -7.43
C ASN A 67 2.59 -34.95 -6.24
N HIS A 68 2.85 -33.84 -5.55
CA HIS A 68 2.01 -33.44 -4.41
C HIS A 68 0.62 -32.96 -4.85
N VAL A 69 0.51 -32.39 -6.06
CA VAL A 69 -0.76 -31.86 -6.58
C VAL A 69 -1.49 -32.86 -7.47
N GLU A 70 -0.95 -34.06 -7.67
CA GLU A 70 -1.59 -35.09 -8.48
C GLU A 70 -2.95 -35.48 -7.88
N GLY A 71 -4.01 -35.39 -8.68
CA GLY A 71 -5.38 -35.65 -8.24
C GLY A 71 -6.05 -34.50 -7.48
N HIS A 72 -5.34 -33.40 -7.17
CA HIS A 72 -5.95 -32.19 -6.63
C HIS A 72 -6.71 -31.41 -7.71
N PRO A 73 -7.75 -30.65 -7.33
CA PRO A 73 -8.50 -29.81 -8.26
C PRO A 73 -7.61 -28.71 -8.86
N ALA A 74 -7.89 -28.32 -10.10
CA ALA A 74 -7.39 -27.07 -10.65
C ALA A 74 -8.09 -25.87 -10.01
N PHE A 75 -7.55 -24.65 -10.21
CA PHE A 75 -8.09 -23.43 -9.58
C PHE A 75 -9.60 -23.25 -9.77
N ALA A 76 -10.14 -23.56 -10.96
CA ALA A 76 -11.58 -23.52 -11.23
C ALA A 76 -12.41 -24.36 -10.25
N GLY A 77 -11.88 -25.52 -9.81
CA GLY A 77 -12.56 -26.43 -8.89
C GLY A 77 -12.56 -25.96 -7.44
N VAL A 78 -11.64 -25.07 -7.05
CA VAL A 78 -11.59 -24.48 -5.69
C VAL A 78 -12.11 -23.05 -5.64
N HIS A 79 -12.35 -22.42 -6.80
CA HIS A 79 -12.73 -21.00 -6.91
C HIS A 79 -13.92 -20.65 -6.02
N ALA A 80 -15.01 -21.41 -6.07
CA ALA A 80 -16.21 -21.11 -5.28
C ALA A 80 -15.95 -21.14 -3.76
N ILE A 81 -15.04 -21.99 -3.29
CA ILE A 81 -14.66 -22.08 -1.87
C ILE A 81 -13.82 -20.85 -1.50
N VAL A 82 -12.81 -20.53 -2.31
CA VAL A 82 -11.95 -19.35 -2.10
C VAL A 82 -12.78 -18.07 -2.14
N ASP A 83 -13.67 -17.93 -3.12
CA ASP A 83 -14.63 -16.82 -3.23
C ASP A 83 -15.51 -16.71 -1.99
N GLY A 84 -16.09 -17.82 -1.53
CA GLY A 84 -16.91 -17.88 -0.32
C GLY A 84 -16.19 -17.40 0.95
N HIS A 85 -14.88 -17.63 1.05
CA HIS A 85 -14.05 -17.14 2.15
C HIS A 85 -13.68 -15.66 2.04
N LEU A 86 -13.47 -15.13 0.84
CA LEU A 86 -12.90 -13.79 0.64
C LEU A 86 -13.93 -12.71 0.30
N SER A 87 -14.98 -13.06 -0.45
CA SER A 87 -15.89 -12.07 -1.03
C SER A 87 -16.64 -11.24 0.02
N GLY A 88 -16.71 -9.93 -0.22
CA GLY A 88 -17.31 -8.93 0.66
C GLY A 88 -16.51 -8.59 1.94
N ARG A 89 -15.38 -9.27 2.18
CA ARG A 89 -14.60 -9.11 3.42
C ARG A 89 -13.43 -8.16 3.25
N ILE A 90 -12.70 -7.96 4.35
CA ILE A 90 -11.35 -7.38 4.29
C ILE A 90 -10.40 -8.56 4.15
N THR A 91 -9.62 -8.57 3.07
CA THR A 91 -8.63 -9.62 2.80
C THR A 91 -7.23 -9.05 2.93
N VAL A 92 -6.45 -9.64 3.83
CA VAL A 92 -5.06 -9.30 4.07
C VAL A 92 -4.17 -10.18 3.20
N ALA A 93 -3.12 -9.60 2.65
CA ALA A 93 -2.00 -10.33 2.05
C ALA A 93 -0.67 -9.71 2.51
N HIS A 94 0.43 -10.46 2.39
CA HIS A 94 1.78 -9.98 2.74
C HIS A 94 2.56 -9.39 1.55
N SER A 95 1.85 -9.02 0.49
CA SER A 95 2.28 -8.05 -0.52
C SER A 95 1.13 -7.89 -1.54
N ALA A 96 1.40 -7.24 -2.67
CA ALA A 96 0.47 -7.26 -3.81
C ALA A 96 0.54 -8.56 -4.65
N PHE A 97 1.48 -9.47 -4.35
CA PHE A 97 1.69 -10.69 -5.14
C PHE A 97 0.46 -11.60 -5.13
N ASP A 98 -0.06 -11.95 -3.96
CA ASP A 98 -1.19 -12.89 -3.80
C ASP A 98 -2.45 -12.40 -4.50
N LYS A 99 -2.72 -11.10 -4.38
CA LYS A 99 -3.79 -10.42 -5.12
C LYS A 99 -3.61 -10.58 -6.64
N GLY A 100 -2.38 -10.41 -7.13
CA GLY A 100 -2.05 -10.55 -8.55
C GLY A 100 -2.18 -12.00 -9.04
N ALA A 101 -1.71 -12.95 -8.24
CA ALA A 101 -1.79 -14.38 -8.50
C ALA A 101 -3.24 -14.85 -8.58
N LEU A 102 -4.06 -14.50 -7.58
CA LEU A 102 -5.48 -14.84 -7.53
C LEU A 102 -6.24 -14.26 -8.74
N ALA A 103 -5.99 -13.00 -9.07
CA ALA A 103 -6.58 -12.35 -10.24
C ALA A 103 -6.16 -13.02 -11.56
N ALA A 104 -4.90 -13.47 -11.67
CA ALA A 104 -4.41 -14.18 -12.85
C ALA A 104 -5.02 -15.58 -12.95
N ALA A 105 -5.17 -16.29 -11.84
CA ALA A 105 -5.80 -17.61 -11.78
C ALA A 105 -7.30 -17.54 -12.14
N CYS A 106 -8.05 -16.53 -11.67
CA CYS A 106 -9.43 -16.29 -12.10
C CYS A 106 -9.51 -16.10 -13.63
N ARG A 107 -8.66 -15.23 -14.20
CA ARG A 107 -8.63 -14.98 -15.64
C ARG A 107 -8.30 -16.24 -16.46
N LEU A 108 -7.28 -16.98 -16.06
CA LEU A 108 -6.83 -18.19 -16.76
C LEU A 108 -7.91 -19.28 -16.75
N SER A 109 -8.66 -19.39 -15.65
CA SER A 109 -9.69 -20.42 -15.45
C SER A 109 -11.09 -20.01 -15.90
N GLY A 110 -11.26 -18.81 -16.46
CA GLY A 110 -12.56 -18.27 -16.87
C GLY A 110 -13.52 -18.02 -15.70
N GLN A 111 -13.00 -17.85 -14.48
CA GLN A 111 -13.81 -17.61 -13.29
C GLN A 111 -14.01 -16.12 -13.01
N PRO A 112 -15.11 -15.73 -12.33
CA PRO A 112 -15.31 -14.36 -11.87
C PRO A 112 -14.16 -13.87 -10.99
N MET A 113 -13.89 -12.56 -11.07
CA MET A 113 -13.00 -11.90 -10.13
C MET A 113 -13.62 -11.91 -8.72
N ILE A 114 -12.82 -12.25 -7.72
CA ILE A 114 -13.23 -12.26 -6.31
C ILE A 114 -13.26 -10.81 -5.80
N ASP A 115 -14.43 -10.37 -5.33
CA ASP A 115 -14.65 -8.99 -4.88
C ASP A 115 -14.37 -8.86 -3.38
N THR A 116 -13.19 -8.33 -3.04
CA THR A 116 -12.76 -8.13 -1.65
C THR A 116 -11.98 -6.83 -1.47
N ARG A 117 -11.97 -6.31 -0.24
CA ARG A 117 -11.23 -5.11 0.14
C ARG A 117 -9.85 -5.51 0.65
N TRP A 118 -8.82 -5.19 -0.13
CA TRP A 118 -7.45 -5.59 0.16
C TRP A 118 -6.77 -4.72 1.22
N LEU A 119 -6.12 -5.35 2.20
CA LEU A 119 -5.20 -4.71 3.14
C LEU A 119 -3.80 -5.33 3.01
N ASP A 120 -2.80 -4.46 2.78
CA ASP A 120 -1.41 -4.88 2.63
C ASP A 120 -0.70 -4.85 3.98
N SER A 121 -0.41 -6.01 4.55
CA SER A 121 0.22 -6.11 5.87
C SER A 121 1.64 -5.54 5.91
N VAL A 122 2.35 -5.44 4.77
CA VAL A 122 3.65 -4.76 4.70
C VAL A 122 3.49 -3.26 4.92
N ARG A 123 2.42 -2.65 4.38
CA ARG A 123 2.13 -1.22 4.62
C ARG A 123 1.74 -0.96 6.06
N VAL A 124 0.94 -1.84 6.65
CA VAL A 124 0.59 -1.80 8.06
C VAL A 124 1.85 -1.89 8.91
N ALA A 125 2.70 -2.90 8.67
CA ALA A 125 3.94 -3.10 9.42
C ALA A 125 4.92 -1.93 9.29
N LYS A 126 5.06 -1.33 8.10
CA LYS A 126 5.90 -0.13 7.89
C LYS A 126 5.45 1.07 8.71
N ARG A 127 4.13 1.22 8.92
CA ARG A 127 3.58 2.31 9.72
C ARG A 127 3.59 2.00 11.21
N ALA A 128 3.37 0.75 11.60
CA ALA A 128 3.40 0.32 12.99
C ALA A 128 4.83 0.29 13.55
N TRP A 129 5.80 -0.15 12.75
CA TRP A 129 7.21 -0.28 13.17
C TRP A 129 8.16 0.33 12.11
N PRO A 130 8.18 1.67 11.95
CA PRO A 130 9.02 2.35 10.97
C PRO A 130 10.53 2.21 11.23
N GLN A 131 10.93 1.86 12.45
CA GLN A 131 12.30 1.65 12.87
C GLN A 131 12.94 0.36 12.35
N LEU A 132 12.13 -0.59 11.86
CA LEU A 132 12.66 -1.85 11.32
C LEU A 132 13.28 -1.63 9.94
N SER A 133 14.45 -2.20 9.72
CA SER A 133 15.17 -2.13 8.42
C SER A 133 14.52 -2.98 7.33
N SER A 134 13.65 -3.92 7.70
CA SER A 134 12.96 -4.83 6.79
C SER A 134 11.60 -5.21 7.38
N HIS A 135 10.61 -5.35 6.49
CA HIS A 135 9.25 -5.78 6.81
C HIS A 135 8.87 -7.05 6.04
N ARG A 136 9.87 -7.89 5.71
CA ARG A 136 9.63 -9.25 5.22
C ARG A 136 8.97 -10.08 6.32
N LEU A 137 8.10 -11.01 5.94
CA LEU A 137 7.29 -11.76 6.90
C LEU A 137 8.12 -12.48 7.96
N ASN A 138 9.19 -13.17 7.55
CA ASN A 138 10.09 -13.87 8.46
C ASN A 138 10.81 -12.94 9.46
N VAL A 139 11.11 -11.70 9.07
CA VAL A 139 11.70 -10.68 9.97
C VAL A 139 10.66 -10.21 10.98
N LEU A 140 9.44 -9.93 10.51
CA LEU A 140 8.32 -9.53 11.37
C LEU A 140 7.92 -10.63 12.34
N ALA A 141 7.82 -11.88 11.86
CA ALA A 141 7.47 -13.03 12.68
C ALA A 141 8.47 -13.20 13.84
N ARG A 142 9.78 -13.11 13.54
CA ARG A 142 10.82 -13.15 14.57
C ARG A 142 10.72 -11.97 15.54
N PHE A 143 10.54 -10.75 15.03
CA PHE A 143 10.43 -9.54 15.86
C PHE A 143 9.22 -9.59 16.81
N LEU A 144 8.10 -10.14 16.34
CA LEU A 144 6.84 -10.19 17.07
C LEU A 144 6.64 -11.49 17.87
N GLY A 145 7.59 -12.43 17.81
CA GLY A 145 7.48 -13.73 18.48
C GLY A 145 6.35 -14.61 17.93
N ILE A 146 6.12 -14.56 16.61
CA ILE A 146 5.10 -15.34 15.91
C ILE A 146 5.76 -16.62 15.38
N GLU A 147 5.11 -17.76 15.62
CA GLU A 147 5.51 -19.04 15.01
C GLU A 147 5.30 -18.98 13.50
N HIS A 148 6.34 -19.34 12.73
CA HIS A 148 6.34 -19.18 11.28
C HIS A 148 7.19 -20.26 10.61
N ARG A 149 6.53 -21.20 9.95
CA ARG A 149 7.15 -22.08 8.94
C ARG A 149 7.16 -21.32 7.62
N HIS A 150 8.34 -20.87 7.20
CA HIS A 150 8.48 -20.05 6.00
C HIS A 150 8.17 -20.87 4.74
N HIS A 151 7.46 -20.24 3.78
CA HIS A 151 7.10 -20.83 2.48
C HIS A 151 6.11 -22.00 2.59
N ASP A 152 5.18 -21.82 3.51
CA ASP A 152 4.00 -22.66 3.63
C ASP A 152 2.80 -21.72 3.68
N ALA A 153 1.94 -21.79 2.66
CA ALA A 153 0.90 -20.78 2.45
C ALA A 153 0.01 -20.58 3.69
N LEU A 154 -0.36 -21.65 4.40
CA LEU A 154 -1.19 -21.51 5.59
C LEU A 154 -0.43 -20.85 6.76
N SER A 155 0.82 -21.24 6.99
CA SER A 155 1.68 -20.63 8.00
C SER A 155 1.98 -19.15 7.70
N ASP A 156 2.25 -18.81 6.44
CA ASP A 156 2.49 -17.44 5.99
C ASP A 156 1.22 -16.58 6.17
N ALA A 157 0.04 -17.11 5.83
CA ALA A 157 -1.25 -16.45 6.09
C ALA A 157 -1.50 -16.23 7.60
N ARG A 158 -1.20 -17.20 8.47
CA ARG A 158 -1.30 -17.03 9.93
C ARG A 158 -0.38 -15.93 10.42
N ALA A 159 0.88 -15.95 10.00
CA ALA A 159 1.87 -14.97 10.41
C ALA A 159 1.47 -13.55 9.97
N ALA A 160 1.00 -13.39 8.73
CA ALA A 160 0.53 -12.10 8.22
C ALA A 160 -0.73 -11.60 8.95
N GLY A 161 -1.63 -12.49 9.36
CA GLY A 161 -2.76 -12.14 10.22
C GLY A 161 -2.34 -11.65 11.60
N MET A 162 -1.41 -12.37 12.23
CA MET A 162 -0.86 -11.97 13.52
C MET A 162 -0.10 -10.64 13.44
N VAL A 163 0.56 -10.32 12.32
CA VAL A 163 1.14 -8.98 12.09
C VAL A 163 0.07 -7.89 12.20
N ILE A 164 -1.13 -8.10 11.65
CA ILE A 164 -2.24 -7.14 11.78
C ILE A 164 -2.71 -7.04 13.22
N VAL A 165 -2.90 -8.17 13.91
CA VAL A 165 -3.31 -8.19 15.33
C VAL A 165 -2.32 -7.41 16.18
N ARG A 166 -1.02 -7.70 16.06
CA ARG A 166 0.03 -7.00 16.82
C ARG A 166 0.13 -5.52 16.45
N ALA A 167 -0.14 -5.14 15.20
CA ALA A 167 -0.16 -3.74 14.80
C ALA A 167 -1.33 -2.97 15.42
N ILE A 168 -2.52 -3.59 15.51
CA ILE A 168 -3.68 -3.02 16.19
C ILE A 168 -3.37 -2.84 17.68
N GLU A 169 -2.86 -3.88 18.34
CA GLU A 169 -2.46 -3.82 19.76
C GLU A 169 -1.40 -2.74 20.03
N HIS A 170 -0.39 -2.65 19.16
CA HIS A 170 0.73 -1.72 19.34
C HIS A 170 0.33 -0.25 19.14
N THR A 171 -0.56 0.03 18.19
CA THR A 171 -0.86 1.41 17.75
C THR A 171 -2.21 1.94 18.24
N GLY A 172 -3.11 1.05 18.67
CA GLY A 172 -4.52 1.38 18.94
C GLY A 172 -5.34 1.72 17.69
N ILE A 173 -4.77 1.61 16.49
CA ILE A 173 -5.49 1.82 15.23
C ILE A 173 -6.25 0.54 14.92
N ASP A 174 -7.58 0.61 14.85
CA ASP A 174 -8.43 -0.51 14.50
C ASP A 174 -8.40 -0.85 13.00
N LEU A 175 -9.09 -1.93 12.61
CA LEU A 175 -9.14 -2.38 11.22
C LEU A 175 -9.71 -1.31 10.28
N ALA A 176 -10.72 -0.56 10.71
CA ALA A 176 -11.29 0.54 9.93
C ALA A 176 -10.27 1.66 9.69
N GLY A 177 -9.49 2.02 10.71
CA GLY A 177 -8.41 2.99 10.63
C GLY A 177 -7.26 2.54 9.71
N TRP A 178 -6.95 1.25 9.67
CA TRP A 178 -5.99 0.70 8.70
C TRP A 178 -6.51 0.75 7.27
N MET A 179 -7.81 0.49 7.07
CA MET A 179 -8.46 0.60 5.76
C MET A 179 -8.60 2.04 5.26
N ALA A 180 -8.82 3.00 6.15
CA ALA A 180 -8.90 4.43 5.82
C ALA A 180 -7.55 5.04 5.40
N GLY A 181 -6.43 4.34 5.69
CA GLY A 181 -5.07 4.83 5.46
C GLY A 181 -4.63 5.84 6.53
N PRO A 182 -3.40 6.38 6.45
CA PRO A 182 -2.95 7.39 7.38
C PRO A 182 -3.88 8.60 7.32
N LEU A 183 -4.40 9.02 8.48
CA LEU A 183 -4.89 10.38 8.64
C LEU A 183 -3.72 11.28 8.26
N LYS A 184 -3.82 11.93 7.10
CA LYS A 184 -2.88 13.00 6.77
C LYS A 184 -3.15 14.08 7.81
N GLU A 185 -2.33 14.13 8.86
CA GLU A 185 -2.16 15.38 9.57
C GLU A 185 -1.72 16.37 8.49
N LYS A 186 -2.66 17.25 8.18
CA LYS A 186 -2.45 18.32 7.24
C LYS A 186 -1.42 19.23 7.90
N ALA A 187 -0.12 18.96 7.73
CA ALA A 187 1.01 19.79 8.17
C ALA A 187 0.67 21.27 7.97
N ARG A 188 0.37 22.04 9.02
CA ARG A 188 -0.24 23.36 8.80
C ARG A 188 0.80 24.27 8.14
N SER A 189 0.42 24.93 7.05
CA SER A 189 1.30 25.92 6.45
C SER A 189 1.52 27.08 7.42
N PRO A 190 2.73 27.64 7.49
CA PRO A 190 3.00 28.81 8.32
C PRO A 190 2.10 29.98 7.91
N ALA A 191 1.73 30.80 8.89
CA ALA A 191 0.96 32.01 8.64
C ALA A 191 1.83 33.02 7.87
N ALA A 192 1.30 33.57 6.79
CA ALA A 192 1.98 34.62 6.03
C ALA A 192 2.10 35.88 6.89
N ALA A 193 3.26 36.54 6.82
CA ALA A 193 3.44 37.86 7.40
C ALA A 193 2.49 38.87 6.75
N ASP A 194 2.06 39.88 7.51
CA ASP A 194 1.14 40.91 7.02
C ASP A 194 1.79 41.87 6.00
N THR A 195 3.12 41.81 5.88
CA THR A 195 3.92 42.61 4.95
C THR A 195 5.02 41.75 4.32
N GLY A 196 5.58 42.24 3.20
CA GLY A 196 6.74 41.63 2.56
C GLY A 196 6.63 41.59 1.04
N PRO A 197 7.71 41.17 0.36
CA PRO A 197 7.82 41.24 -1.09
C PRO A 197 6.95 40.22 -1.83
N LEU A 198 6.44 39.20 -1.13
CA LEU A 198 5.49 38.21 -1.67
C LEU A 198 4.06 38.48 -1.20
N LEU A 199 3.74 39.70 -0.74
CA LEU A 199 2.38 40.06 -0.35
C LEU A 199 1.41 39.82 -1.52
N ASN A 200 0.30 39.12 -1.25
CA ASN A 200 -0.70 38.63 -2.20
C ASN A 200 -0.30 37.42 -3.05
N GLU A 201 0.96 36.97 -2.99
CA GLU A 201 1.36 35.76 -3.70
C GLU A 201 0.79 34.51 -3.04
N ARG A 202 0.37 33.56 -3.87
CA ARG A 202 -0.26 32.30 -3.48
C ARG A 202 0.58 31.17 -4.04
N VAL A 203 1.49 30.69 -3.19
CA VAL A 203 2.66 29.91 -3.58
C VAL A 203 2.42 28.42 -3.32
N ALA A 204 2.55 27.60 -4.35
CA ALA A 204 2.65 26.15 -4.22
C ALA A 204 4.11 25.73 -4.27
N ILE A 205 4.51 24.74 -3.46
CA ILE A 205 5.88 24.25 -3.38
C ILE A 205 5.95 22.82 -3.93
N LEU A 206 6.89 22.57 -4.84
CA LEU A 206 7.22 21.25 -5.36
C LEU A 206 8.61 20.83 -4.86
N GLY A 207 8.67 19.70 -4.16
CA GLY A 207 9.92 19.11 -3.69
C GLY A 207 10.17 19.21 -2.19
N GLU A 208 9.30 19.88 -1.44
CA GLU A 208 9.40 20.08 0.01
C GLU A 208 8.01 20.07 0.66
N PRO A 209 7.85 19.63 1.93
CA PRO A 209 6.61 19.77 2.66
C PRO A 209 6.21 21.24 2.90
N ARG A 210 4.92 21.47 3.14
CA ARG A 210 4.31 22.80 3.23
C ARG A 210 4.52 23.54 4.55
N ASP A 211 5.27 22.94 5.45
CA ASP A 211 5.80 23.45 6.72
C ASP A 211 7.33 23.35 6.76
N GLY A 212 7.98 23.09 5.62
CA GLY A 212 9.44 23.05 5.53
C GLY A 212 10.09 24.45 5.48
N PRO A 213 11.43 24.52 5.50
CA PRO A 213 12.21 25.76 5.40
C PRO A 213 11.76 26.74 4.31
N LEU A 214 11.46 26.27 3.10
CA LEU A 214 11.00 27.11 2.00
C LEU A 214 9.60 27.66 2.24
N ALA A 215 8.72 26.88 2.88
CA ALA A 215 7.39 27.35 3.27
C ALA A 215 7.48 28.47 4.31
N HIS A 216 8.40 28.34 5.28
CA HIS A 216 8.69 29.40 6.26
C HIS A 216 9.28 30.65 5.61
N LEU A 217 10.19 30.49 4.65
CA LEU A 217 10.73 31.62 3.87
C LEU A 217 9.62 32.38 3.15
N VAL A 218 8.78 31.66 2.38
CA VAL A 218 7.64 32.24 1.66
C VAL A 218 6.71 33.00 2.61
N ALA A 219 6.35 32.38 3.74
CA ALA A 219 5.46 32.98 4.71
C ALA A 219 6.08 34.23 5.38
N SER A 220 7.36 34.19 5.74
CA SER A 220 8.07 35.34 6.31
C SER A 220 8.18 36.53 5.35
N ALA A 221 8.12 36.27 4.04
CA ALA A 221 8.10 37.29 2.99
C ALA A 221 6.67 37.75 2.60
N GLY A 222 5.63 37.31 3.33
CA GLY A 222 4.22 37.71 3.12
C GLY A 222 3.43 36.84 2.14
N GLY A 223 4.04 35.77 1.61
CA GLY A 223 3.40 34.85 0.67
C GLY A 223 2.53 33.79 1.35
N LYS A 224 1.36 33.49 0.78
CA LYS A 224 0.47 32.44 1.28
C LYS A 224 0.82 31.08 0.67
N VAL A 225 1.30 30.16 1.50
CA VAL A 225 1.59 28.78 1.07
C VAL A 225 0.30 27.99 0.83
N LEU A 226 0.20 27.35 -0.34
CA LEU A 226 -0.94 26.54 -0.78
C LEU A 226 -0.66 25.04 -0.61
N GLY A 227 -1.71 24.26 -0.37
CA GLY A 227 -1.59 22.80 -0.27
C GLY A 227 -1.41 22.06 -1.60
N SER A 228 -1.69 22.72 -2.73
CA SER A 228 -1.52 22.16 -4.08
C SER A 228 -1.63 23.27 -5.13
N VAL A 229 -1.16 23.01 -6.35
CA VAL A 229 -1.41 23.87 -7.50
C VAL A 229 -2.90 23.84 -7.85
N GLY A 230 -3.50 25.01 -8.03
CA GLY A 230 -4.92 25.17 -8.34
C GLY A 230 -5.24 26.55 -8.91
N LYS A 231 -6.53 26.82 -9.11
CA LYS A 231 -7.00 28.05 -9.77
C LYS A 231 -6.57 29.35 -9.09
N SER A 232 -6.14 29.32 -7.83
CA SER A 232 -5.67 30.51 -7.11
C SER A 232 -4.15 30.56 -6.96
N THR A 233 -3.41 29.68 -7.62
CA THR A 233 -1.94 29.67 -7.56
C THR A 233 -1.41 30.79 -8.44
N SER A 234 -0.48 31.58 -7.92
CA SER A 234 0.25 32.61 -8.69
C SER A 234 1.73 32.22 -8.90
N VAL A 235 2.30 31.43 -7.98
CA VAL A 235 3.69 30.94 -8.10
C VAL A 235 3.73 29.44 -7.78
N LEU A 236 4.40 28.67 -8.64
CA LEU A 236 4.92 27.35 -8.31
C LEU A 236 6.43 27.45 -8.11
N VAL A 237 6.89 27.16 -6.89
CA VAL A 237 8.32 27.17 -6.55
C VAL A 237 8.84 25.73 -6.51
N ILE A 238 9.96 25.48 -7.17
CA ILE A 238 10.61 24.18 -7.23
C ILE A 238 11.80 24.18 -6.27
N ALA A 239 11.71 23.42 -5.19
CA ALA A 239 12.72 23.29 -4.12
C ALA A 239 13.92 22.40 -4.53
N ARG A 240 14.33 22.49 -5.80
CA ARG A 240 15.45 21.71 -6.37
C ARG A 240 16.29 22.59 -7.27
N LYS A 241 17.59 22.31 -7.30
CA LYS A 241 18.54 22.98 -8.18
C LYS A 241 18.32 22.58 -9.64
N GLN A 242 18.56 23.51 -10.55
CA GLN A 242 18.60 23.23 -11.98
C GLN A 242 19.92 22.55 -12.39
N PRO A 243 19.94 21.79 -13.50
CA PRO A 243 18.78 21.47 -14.35
C PRO A 243 17.81 20.47 -13.70
N TYR A 244 16.52 20.62 -13.95
CA TYR A 244 15.51 19.71 -13.39
C TYR A 244 15.57 18.34 -14.08
N GLY A 245 15.57 17.27 -13.28
CA GLY A 245 15.42 15.91 -13.83
C GLY A 245 14.01 15.64 -14.36
N ARG A 246 13.88 14.63 -15.23
CA ARG A 246 12.60 14.16 -15.84
C ARG A 246 11.44 14.02 -14.84
N TRP A 247 11.74 13.69 -13.60
CA TRP A 247 10.77 13.50 -12.51
C TRP A 247 10.03 14.79 -12.11
N VAL A 248 10.67 15.95 -12.20
CA VAL A 248 10.04 17.25 -11.89
C VAL A 248 8.99 17.58 -12.95
N GLN A 249 9.36 17.45 -14.23
CA GLN A 249 8.47 17.72 -15.38
C GLN A 249 7.32 16.72 -15.46
N ALA A 250 7.54 15.48 -15.01
CA ALA A 250 6.50 14.46 -14.95
C ALA A 250 5.56 14.60 -13.73
N SER A 251 5.87 15.47 -12.77
CA SER A 251 5.09 15.62 -11.55
C SER A 251 3.74 16.28 -11.80
N GLN A 252 2.72 15.85 -11.06
CA GLN A 252 1.37 16.42 -11.16
C GLN A 252 1.32 17.94 -10.89
N PRO A 253 2.00 18.49 -9.85
CA PRO A 253 1.99 19.94 -9.61
C PRO A 253 2.57 20.74 -10.78
N TYR A 254 3.64 20.25 -11.39
CA TYR A 254 4.29 20.91 -12.52
C TYR A 254 3.39 20.93 -13.75
N ARG A 255 2.83 19.77 -14.14
CA ARG A 255 1.90 19.67 -15.27
C ARG A 255 0.67 20.56 -15.08
N LYS A 256 0.12 20.59 -13.87
CA LYS A 256 -1.05 21.43 -13.56
C LYS A 256 -0.74 22.92 -13.62
N ALA A 257 0.49 23.34 -13.30
CA ALA A 257 0.91 24.73 -13.48
C ALA A 257 1.00 25.10 -14.96
N LEU A 258 1.53 24.21 -15.81
CA LEU A 258 1.53 24.38 -17.27
C LEU A 258 0.11 24.45 -17.83
N GLU A 259 -0.79 23.55 -17.41
CA GLU A 259 -2.20 23.58 -17.81
C GLU A 259 -2.90 24.91 -17.45
N LEU A 260 -2.54 25.51 -16.31
CA LEU A 260 -3.05 26.82 -15.92
C LEU A 260 -2.47 27.94 -16.78
N GLN A 261 -1.20 27.87 -17.15
CA GLN A 261 -0.59 28.82 -18.10
C GLN A 261 -1.24 28.71 -19.48
N ASP A 262 -1.44 27.49 -19.99
CA ASP A 262 -2.12 27.23 -21.27
C ASP A 262 -3.57 27.73 -21.26
N ALA A 263 -4.23 27.69 -20.09
CA ALA A 263 -5.55 28.27 -19.87
C ALA A 263 -5.54 29.80 -19.67
N GLY A 264 -4.42 30.48 -19.92
CA GLY A 264 -4.28 31.94 -19.85
C GLY A 264 -4.21 32.51 -18.42
N ARG A 265 -3.87 31.70 -17.42
CA ARG A 265 -3.69 32.18 -16.04
C ARG A 265 -2.24 32.61 -15.81
N GLU A 266 -2.07 33.73 -15.12
CA GLU A 266 -0.75 34.19 -14.66
C GLU A 266 -0.24 33.30 -13.53
N VAL A 267 0.47 32.23 -13.89
CA VAL A 267 1.19 31.36 -12.97
C VAL A 267 2.67 31.40 -13.33
N SER A 268 3.53 31.85 -12.41
CA SER A 268 4.98 31.78 -12.60
C SER A 268 5.54 30.48 -12.04
N ILE A 269 6.41 29.81 -12.80
CA ILE A 269 7.13 28.62 -12.36
C ILE A 269 8.59 29.03 -12.14
N VAL A 270 9.08 28.93 -10.91
CA VAL A 270 10.41 29.41 -10.51
C VAL A 270 11.18 28.37 -9.70
N THR A 271 12.50 28.46 -9.73
CA THR A 271 13.40 27.81 -8.77
C THR A 271 13.29 28.47 -7.40
N GLU A 272 13.75 27.75 -6.37
CA GLU A 272 14.01 28.35 -5.06
C GLU A 272 15.00 29.52 -5.13
N ASP A 273 16.06 29.41 -5.93
CA ASP A 273 17.08 30.47 -6.05
C ASP A 273 16.50 31.75 -6.69
N GLU A 274 15.67 31.61 -7.73
CA GLU A 274 14.96 32.75 -8.34
C GLU A 274 13.97 33.39 -7.36
N LEU A 275 13.26 32.59 -6.55
CA LEU A 275 12.38 33.13 -5.51
C LEU A 275 13.19 33.91 -4.47
N ARG A 276 14.33 33.37 -4.01
CA ARG A 276 15.22 34.04 -3.06
C ARG A 276 15.73 35.36 -3.62
N ALA A 277 16.10 35.39 -4.90
CA ALA A 277 16.51 36.61 -5.57
C ALA A 277 15.37 37.65 -5.62
N ARG A 278 14.12 37.25 -5.89
CA ARG A 278 12.95 38.15 -5.85
C ARG A 278 12.72 38.76 -4.47
N ILE A 279 12.87 37.97 -3.41
CA ILE A 279 12.71 38.44 -2.03
C ILE A 279 13.80 39.45 -1.66
N LEU A 280 15.03 39.26 -2.13
CA LEU A 280 16.16 40.15 -1.82
C LEU A 280 16.18 41.45 -2.64
N ALA A 281 15.52 41.47 -3.81
CA ALA A 281 15.53 42.60 -4.73
C ALA A 281 14.41 43.63 -4.47
N ALA A 282 13.56 43.39 -3.48
CA ALA A 282 12.36 44.17 -3.16
C ALA A 282 12.47 44.82 -1.78
#